data_AF-A0A2M8D5Y7-F1
#
_entry.id   AF-A0A2M8D5Y7-F1
#
_cell.length_a   1.000
_cell.length_b   1.000
_cell.length_c   1.000
_cell.angle_alpha   90.00
_cell.angle_beta   90.00
_cell.angle_gamma   90.00
#
_symmetry.space_group_name_H-M   'P 1'
#
loop_
_entity.id
_entity.type
_entity.pdbx_description
1 polymer ?
#
loop_
_entity_poly.entity_id
_entity_poly.type
_entity_poly.pdbx_seq_one_letter_code
_entity_poly.pdbx_strand_id
1 'polypeptide(L)'
;MKGVIQRVTEATVIVKGEPVAAIQTGLLVFLGVEKTDGEESCRKAARKIAGLRVFEDDHGKMNRSIKDIGGEILIVSQFTLAGSIEKGRRPS
;
A
#
# COMPACT_ATOMS: atom_id res chain seq x y z
N MET A 1 4.65 -7.53 9.48
CA MET A 1 4.57 -6.66 8.28
C MET A 1 3.36 -5.79 8.43
N LYS A 2 3.51 -4.49 8.19
CA LYS A 2 2.45 -3.50 8.28
C LYS A 2 2.27 -2.81 6.93
N GLY A 3 1.02 -2.48 6.60
CA GLY A 3 0.68 -1.80 5.37
C GLY A 3 -0.39 -0.75 5.59
N VAL A 4 -0.17 0.45 5.08
CA VAL A 4 -1.22 1.47 4.91
C VAL A 4 -1.56 1.53 3.43
N ILE A 5 -2.82 1.30 3.11
CA ILE A 5 -3.30 1.17 1.74
C ILE A 5 -4.27 2.30 1.47
N GLN A 6 -4.04 3.03 0.40
CA GLN A 6 -4.88 4.14 -0.04
C GLN A 6 -5.42 3.83 -1.43
N ARG A 7 -6.74 3.91 -1.59
CA ARG A 7 -7.37 3.98 -2.90
C ARG A 7 -7.06 5.35 -3.49
N VAL A 8 -6.46 5.39 -4.67
CA VAL A 8 -6.03 6.63 -5.32
C VAL A 8 -6.57 6.71 -6.75
N THR A 9 -6.83 7.92 -7.22
CA THR A 9 -7.08 8.20 -8.64
C THR A 9 -5.77 8.34 -9.42
N GLU A 10 -4.69 8.72 -8.74
CA GLU A 10 -3.32 8.78 -9.24
C GLU A 10 -2.33 8.81 -8.05
N ALA A 11 -1.09 8.38 -8.26
CA ALA A 11 0.00 8.55 -7.29
C ALA A 11 1.37 8.57 -7.99
N THR A 12 2.31 9.36 -7.47
CA THR A 12 3.67 9.50 -8.04
C THR A 12 4.73 9.52 -6.93
N VAL A 13 5.86 8.85 -7.16
CA VAL A 13 7.07 8.99 -6.35
C VAL A 13 8.07 9.86 -7.10
N ILE A 14 8.54 10.91 -6.43
CA ILE A 14 9.55 11.83 -6.94
C ILE A 14 10.81 11.73 -6.08
N VAL A 15 11.98 11.54 -6.69
CA VAL A 15 13.27 11.49 -6.00
C VAL A 15 14.17 12.57 -6.59
N LYS A 16 14.63 13.50 -5.74
CA LYS A 16 15.47 14.65 -6.15
C LYS A 16 14.85 15.48 -7.31
N GLY A 17 13.52 15.61 -7.31
CA GLY A 17 12.79 16.38 -8.32
C GLY A 17 12.34 15.57 -9.53
N GLU A 18 12.82 14.33 -9.71
CA GLU A 18 12.50 13.50 -10.87
C GLU A 18 11.48 12.40 -10.54
N PRO A 19 10.43 12.20 -11.36
CA PRO A 19 9.49 11.10 -11.18
C PRO A 19 10.16 9.75 -11.47
N VAL A 20 10.14 8.84 -10.49
CA VAL A 20 10.73 7.50 -10.63
C VAL A 20 9.68 6.40 -10.80
N ALA A 21 8.44 6.67 -10.40
CA ALA A 21 7.30 5.78 -10.58
C ALA A 21 6.00 6.59 -10.47
N ALA A 22 5.00 6.23 -11.29
CA ALA A 22 3.67 6.81 -11.23
C ALA A 22 2.63 5.74 -11.60
N ILE A 23 1.42 5.89 -11.07
CA ILE A 23 0.25 5.10 -11.43
C ILE A 23 -0.95 6.01 -11.63
N GLN A 24 -1.91 5.54 -12.43
CA GLN A 24 -3.24 6.14 -12.50
C GLN A 24 -4.13 5.58 -11.38
N THR A 25 -5.38 5.23 -11.69
CA THR A 25 -6.30 4.68 -10.70
C THR A 25 -5.77 3.38 -10.12
N GLY A 26 -5.69 3.29 -8.80
CA GLY A 26 -5.10 2.12 -8.18
C GLY A 26 -4.94 2.20 -6.67
N LEU A 27 -3.92 1.49 -6.17
CA LEU A 27 -3.57 1.45 -4.76
C LEU A 27 -2.16 2.00 -4.54
N LEU A 28 -2.05 3.02 -3.68
CA LEU A 28 -0.78 3.39 -3.05
C LEU A 28 -0.62 2.58 -1.75
N VAL A 29 0.48 1.83 -1.65
CA VAL A 29 0.78 0.99 -0.49
C VAL A 29 2.06 1.47 0.16
N PHE A 30 1.94 2.03 1.36
CA PHE A 30 3.08 2.21 2.25
C PHE A 30 3.33 0.91 3.00
N LEU A 31 4.51 0.32 2.82
CA LEU A 31 4.83 -1.00 3.37
C LEU A 31 5.97 -0.92 4.39
N GLY A 32 5.71 -1.38 5.61
CA GLY A 32 6.68 -1.51 6.69
C GLY A 32 7.01 -2.97 6.96
N VAL A 33 8.29 -3.32 6.90
CA VAL A 33 8.80 -4.68 7.20
C VAL A 33 9.32 -4.71 8.64
N GLU A 34 8.89 -5.70 9.40
CA GLU A 34 9.31 -5.93 10.79
C GLU A 34 10.35 -7.05 10.85
N LYS A 35 11.11 -7.12 11.95
CA LYS A 35 12.25 -8.05 12.11
C LYS A 35 11.86 -9.54 11.96
N THR A 36 10.62 -9.88 12.24
CA THR A 36 10.09 -11.25 12.19
C THR A 36 9.44 -11.58 10.85
N ASP A 37 9.38 -10.64 9.90
CA ASP A 37 8.82 -10.91 8.59
C ASP A 37 9.78 -11.70 7.72
N GLY A 38 9.21 -12.67 7.01
CA GLY A 38 9.89 -13.43 5.98
C GLY A 38 9.05 -13.55 4.72
N GLU A 39 9.44 -14.48 3.86
CA GLU A 39 8.78 -14.70 2.57
C GLU A 39 7.28 -15.02 2.69
N GLU A 40 6.88 -15.75 3.73
CA GLU A 40 5.47 -16.05 3.98
C GLU A 40 4.65 -14.78 4.27
N SER A 41 5.18 -13.87 5.10
CA SER A 41 4.56 -12.56 5.35
C SER A 41 4.36 -11.79 4.05
N CYS A 42 5.39 -11.75 3.19
CA CYS A 42 5.33 -11.10 1.88
C CYS A 42 4.26 -11.72 0.98
N ARG A 43 4.22 -13.05 0.86
CA ARG A 43 3.22 -13.76 0.05
C ARG A 43 1.79 -13.51 0.56
N LYS A 44 1.60 -13.50 1.88
CA LYS A 44 0.30 -13.22 2.51
C LYS A 44 -0.13 -11.77 2.26
N ALA A 45 0.78 -10.81 2.43
CA ALA A 45 0.50 -9.40 2.18
C ALA A 45 0.15 -9.15 0.71
N ALA A 46 0.94 -9.67 -0.23
CA ALA A 46 0.70 -9.53 -1.67
C ALA A 46 -0.68 -10.09 -2.07
N ARG A 47 -1.03 -11.30 -1.62
CA ARG A 47 -2.36 -11.88 -1.87
C ARG A 47 -3.49 -11.03 -1.29
N LYS A 48 -3.31 -10.54 -0.06
CA LYS A 48 -4.32 -9.70 0.60
C LYS A 48 -4.52 -8.38 -0.12
N ILE A 49 -3.44 -7.68 -0.46
CA ILE A 49 -3.48 -6.38 -1.16
C ILE A 49 -4.14 -6.56 -2.53
N ALA A 50 -3.71 -7.55 -3.32
CA ALA A 50 -4.27 -7.80 -4.65
C ALA A 50 -5.76 -8.22 -4.61
N GLY A 51 -6.21 -8.82 -3.51
CA GLY A 51 -7.59 -9.28 -3.32
C GLY A 51 -8.52 -8.31 -2.59
N LEU A 52 -8.03 -7.14 -2.13
CA LEU A 52 -8.85 -6.18 -1.38
C LEU A 52 -9.97 -5.61 -2.26
N ARG A 53 -11.22 -5.84 -1.85
CA ARG A 53 -12.44 -5.34 -2.52
C ARG A 53 -12.74 -3.91 -2.04
N VAL A 54 -11.98 -2.94 -2.53
CA VAL A 54 -12.04 -1.54 -2.10
C VAL A 54 -12.37 -0.56 -3.24
N PHE A 55 -12.78 -1.09 -4.40
CA PHE A 55 -13.28 -0.30 -5.53
C PHE A 55 -14.77 -0.55 -5.75
N GLU A 56 -15.45 0.46 -6.29
CA GLU A 56 -16.89 0.43 -6.50
C GLU A 56 -17.27 -0.48 -7.69
N ASP A 57 -18.35 -1.23 -7.51
CA ASP A 57 -19.07 -1.87 -8.60
C ASP A 57 -20.06 -0.91 -9.26
N ASP A 58 -20.85 -1.41 -10.21
CA ASP A 58 -21.82 -0.61 -10.97
C ASP A 58 -23.01 -0.13 -10.12
N HIS A 59 -23.09 -0.57 -8.86
CA HIS A 59 -24.09 -0.15 -7.88
C HIS A 59 -23.48 0.74 -6.78
N GLY A 60 -22.23 1.20 -6.94
CA GLY A 60 -21.53 2.04 -5.96
C GLY A 60 -21.12 1.30 -4.69
N LYS A 61 -21.11 -0.04 -4.69
CA LYS A 61 -20.68 -0.84 -3.53
C LYS A 61 -19.22 -1.25 -3.67
N MET A 62 -18.49 -1.24 -2.56
CA MET A 62 -17.07 -1.64 -2.51
C MET A 62 -16.91 -3.16 -2.68
N ASN A 63 -16.87 -3.60 -3.93
CA ASN A 63 -16.90 -5.00 -4.32
C ASN A 63 -15.80 -5.38 -5.32
N ARG A 64 -15.15 -4.43 -5.97
CA ARG A 64 -14.10 -4.74 -6.95
C ARG A 64 -12.72 -4.71 -6.28
N SER A 65 -11.91 -5.69 -6.63
CA SER A 65 -10.48 -5.69 -6.34
C SER A 65 -9.71 -4.84 -7.35
N ILE A 66 -8.43 -4.58 -7.05
CA ILE A 66 -7.55 -3.89 -8.00
C ILE A 66 -7.45 -4.61 -9.34
N LYS A 67 -7.50 -5.96 -9.32
CA LYS A 67 -7.48 -6.77 -10.53
C LYS A 67 -8.77 -6.62 -11.33
N ASP A 68 -9.92 -6.53 -10.66
CA ASP A 68 -11.23 -6.42 -11.32
C ASP A 68 -11.40 -5.09 -12.07
N ILE A 69 -10.72 -4.02 -11.62
CA ILE A 69 -10.73 -2.72 -12.31
C ILE A 69 -9.54 -2.52 -13.26
N GLY A 70 -8.65 -3.52 -13.39
CA GLY A 70 -7.43 -3.39 -14.20
C GLY A 70 -6.49 -2.27 -13.74
N GLY A 71 -6.55 -1.90 -12.46
CA GLY A 71 -5.77 -0.80 -11.90
C GLY A 71 -4.35 -1.22 -11.50
N GLU A 72 -3.58 -0.23 -11.09
CA GLU A 72 -2.16 -0.39 -10.78
C GLU A 72 -1.88 -0.34 -9.27
N ILE A 73 -0.71 -0.81 -8.85
CA ILE A 73 -0.26 -0.74 -7.46
C ILE A 73 1.10 -0.07 -7.41
N LEU A 74 1.20 1.00 -6.61
CA LEU A 74 2.45 1.67 -6.31
C LEU A 74 2.86 1.36 -4.86
N ILE A 75 3.98 0.65 -4.70
CA ILE A 75 4.48 0.25 -3.37
C ILE A 75 5.65 1.15 -2.98
N VAL A 76 5.55 1.79 -1.81
CA VAL A 76 6.57 2.66 -1.24
C VAL A 76 7.04 2.08 0.09
N SER A 77 8.35 1.88 0.24
CA SER A 77 8.95 1.44 1.50
C SER A 77 8.76 2.51 2.57
N GLN A 78 8.14 2.16 3.70
CA GLN A 78 7.79 3.09 4.79
C GLN A 78 8.14 2.50 6.15
N PHE A 79 9.41 2.62 6.55
CA PHE A 79 9.91 2.04 7.80
C PHE A 79 9.22 2.60 9.06
N THR A 80 8.68 3.82 9.01
CA THR A 80 8.02 4.46 10.15
C THR A 80 6.76 3.72 10.61
N LEU A 81 6.16 2.87 9.77
CA LEU A 81 5.04 2.02 10.16
C LEU A 81 5.43 0.97 11.21
N ALA A 82 6.71 0.60 11.28
CA ALA A 82 7.24 -0.32 12.29
C ALA A 82 7.64 0.39 13.59
N GLY A 83 7.63 1.74 13.62
CA GLY A 83 8.01 2.51 14.81
C GLY A 83 6.93 2.54 15.88
N SER A 84 7.35 2.54 17.15
CA SER A 84 6.48 2.80 18.31
C SER A 84 6.50 4.28 18.70
N ILE A 85 5.34 4.80 19.08
CA ILE A 85 5.14 6.16 19.59
C ILE A 85 4.57 6.16 21.02
N GLU A 86 4.65 5.02 21.71
CA GLU A 86 4.06 4.86 23.05
C GLU A 86 4.80 5.66 24.14
N LYS A 87 6.08 5.97 23.94
CA LYS A 87 6.94 6.64 24.92
C LYS A 87 7.55 7.92 24.38
N GLY A 88 7.33 9.03 25.09
CA GLY A 88 7.95 10.32 24.76
C GLY A 88 7.50 10.87 23.40
N ARG A 89 8.39 11.57 22.70
CA ARG A 89 8.11 12.25 21.41
C ARG A 89 8.99 11.77 20.25
N ARG A 90 9.92 10.83 20.50
CA ARG A 90 10.80 10.26 19.48
C ARG A 90 10.36 8.83 19.19
N PRO A 91 9.98 8.49 17.95
CA PRO A 91 9.67 7.12 17.58
C PRO A 91 10.86 6.18 17.82
N SER A 92 10.58 4.96 18.29
CA SER A 92 11.57 3.88 18.54
C SER A 92 11.29 2.66 17.69
#